data_AF-A0AAN4N1M8-F1
#
_entry.id   AF-A0AAN4N1M8-F1
#
_cell.length_a   1.000
_cell.length_b   1.000
_cell.length_c   1.000
_cell.angle_alpha   90.00
_cell.angle_beta   90.00
_cell.angle_gamma   90.00
#
_symmetry.space_group_name_H-M   'P 1'
#
loop_
_entity.id
_entity.type
_entity.pdbx_description
1 polymer ?
#
loop_
_entity_poly.entity_id
_entity_poly.type
_entity_poly.pdbx_seq_one_letter_code
_entity_poly.pdbx_strand_id
1 'polypeptide(L)'
;MKPTIKKVQPVKVVAPFLNSQSESPVPLDALTDQEKVSDLYFLKGTVHQIAKPYLSINNCTFKQQIFSECQFKSAQLTDVRFENCDLSNVSFAGTTFYRVEFISCKLLGTGFPEATLNHVLMDHCYGQYINLSMVKMRTARFSHCNFRNGSLNDSKLMPAAFDTCELLEADFSHTSLKGIDLRNSRIAGIQLNIADLKGAIVSSLQAIDLLPLLGVKIEDD
;
A
#
# COMPACT_ATOMS: atom_id res chain seq x y z
N MET A 1 -5.48 -9.06 37.06
CA MET A 1 -4.49 -9.76 36.22
C MET A 1 -4.00 -8.77 35.16
N LYS A 2 -2.74 -8.32 35.18
CA LYS A 2 -2.24 -7.46 34.09
C LYS A 2 -2.20 -8.32 32.81
N PRO A 3 -2.92 -7.97 31.74
CA PRO A 3 -2.84 -8.73 30.51
C PRO A 3 -1.41 -8.61 29.99
N THR A 4 -0.71 -9.74 29.93
CA THR A 4 0.61 -9.81 29.28
C THR A 4 0.41 -9.47 27.82
N ILE A 5 0.81 -8.27 27.40
CA ILE A 5 0.77 -7.86 25.99
C ILE A 5 1.72 -8.81 25.25
N LYS A 6 1.17 -9.82 24.57
CA LYS A 6 1.96 -10.66 23.65
C LYS A 6 2.61 -9.71 22.66
N LYS A 7 3.95 -9.72 22.58
CA LYS A 7 4.68 -8.96 21.55
C LYS A 7 4.09 -9.34 20.18
N VAL A 8 3.58 -8.35 19.46
CA VAL A 8 3.13 -8.52 18.08
C VAL A 8 4.33 -8.99 17.27
N GLN A 9 4.19 -10.12 16.58
CA GLN A 9 5.28 -10.60 15.73
C GLN A 9 5.39 -9.68 14.52
N PRO A 10 6.62 -9.30 14.12
CA PRO A 10 6.80 -8.43 12.96
C PRO A 10 6.33 -9.16 11.70
N VAL A 11 5.55 -8.46 10.87
CA VAL A 11 5.15 -8.95 9.54
C VAL A 11 6.39 -8.97 8.64
N LYS A 12 6.82 -10.17 8.24
CA LYS A 12 8.01 -10.37 7.40
C LYS A 12 7.63 -10.37 5.93
N VAL A 13 8.02 -9.31 5.22
CA VAL A 13 7.94 -9.23 3.76
C VAL A 13 9.20 -9.84 3.16
N VAL A 14 9.05 -10.59 2.06
CA VAL A 14 10.18 -11.08 1.26
C VAL A 14 10.44 -10.07 0.15
N ALA A 15 11.66 -9.55 0.09
CA ALA A 15 12.08 -8.59 -0.93
C ALA A 15 12.07 -9.21 -2.35
N PRO A 16 11.93 -8.40 -3.41
CA PRO A 16 12.03 -8.84 -4.80
C PRO A 16 13.41 -9.42 -5.11
N PHE A 17 13.44 -10.45 -5.94
CA PHE A 17 14.67 -10.99 -6.51
C PHE A 17 15.08 -10.20 -7.77
N LEU A 18 15.90 -9.18 -7.58
CA LEU A 18 16.30 -8.22 -8.64
C LEU A 18 17.70 -8.52 -9.15
N ASN A 19 17.85 -9.59 -9.93
CA ASN A 19 19.15 -10.06 -10.42
C ASN A 19 19.25 -9.93 -11.94
N SER A 20 20.46 -9.74 -12.45
CA SER A 20 20.74 -9.80 -13.90
C SER A 20 19.93 -8.83 -14.77
N GLN A 21 19.54 -7.68 -14.23
CA GLN A 21 18.81 -6.66 -14.99
C GLN A 21 19.76 -5.89 -15.92
N SER A 22 19.29 -5.59 -17.13
CA SER A 22 19.94 -4.63 -18.03
C SER A 22 19.16 -3.33 -18.08
N GLU A 23 19.85 -2.20 -18.26
CA GLU A 23 19.18 -0.93 -18.49
C GLU A 23 18.35 -0.98 -19.79
N SER A 24 17.08 -0.59 -19.69
CA SER A 24 16.18 -0.58 -20.85
C SER A 24 16.56 0.56 -21.80
N PRO A 25 16.72 0.31 -23.11
CA PRO A 25 17.01 1.36 -24.09
C PRO A 25 15.78 2.22 -24.42
N VAL A 26 14.59 1.78 -24.02
CA VAL A 26 13.32 2.43 -24.32
C VAL A 26 12.45 2.51 -23.05
N PRO A 27 11.51 3.47 -22.96
CA PRO A 27 10.56 3.53 -21.85
C PRO A 27 9.59 2.33 -21.87
N LEU A 28 8.92 2.08 -20.74
CA LEU A 28 8.05 0.91 -20.55
C LEU A 28 6.86 0.89 -21.52
N ASP A 29 6.29 2.05 -21.83
CA ASP A 29 5.16 2.20 -22.76
C ASP A 29 5.49 1.67 -24.16
N ALA A 30 6.71 1.86 -24.64
CA ALA A 30 7.22 1.29 -25.90
C ALA A 30 7.37 -0.25 -25.89
N LEU A 31 7.31 -0.88 -24.72
CA LEU A 31 7.41 -2.34 -24.56
C LEU A 31 6.05 -3.00 -24.32
N THR A 32 4.98 -2.22 -24.26
CA THR A 32 3.65 -2.73 -23.89
C THR A 32 3.05 -3.67 -24.91
N ASP A 33 3.50 -3.71 -26.17
CA ASP A 33 3.03 -4.72 -27.14
C ASP A 33 3.42 -6.14 -26.74
N GLN A 34 4.47 -6.29 -25.94
CA GLN A 34 4.90 -7.58 -25.40
C GLN A 34 3.90 -8.11 -24.39
N GLU A 35 3.77 -9.45 -24.29
CA GLU A 35 2.96 -10.08 -23.25
C GLU A 35 3.63 -9.95 -21.87
N LYS A 36 4.97 -9.90 -21.86
CA LYS A 36 5.79 -9.88 -20.65
C LYS A 36 6.98 -8.95 -20.83
N VAL A 37 7.20 -8.05 -19.88
CA VAL A 37 8.40 -7.23 -19.76
C VAL A 37 9.24 -7.80 -18.62
N SER A 38 10.46 -8.23 -18.88
CA SER A 38 11.30 -8.89 -17.85
C SER A 38 12.75 -8.43 -17.85
N ASP A 39 13.38 -8.50 -16.67
CA ASP A 39 14.83 -8.37 -16.49
C ASP A 39 15.37 -6.98 -16.90
N LEU A 40 14.55 -5.94 -16.72
CA LEU A 40 14.87 -4.57 -17.12
C LEU A 40 14.95 -3.59 -15.96
N TYR A 41 15.89 -2.66 -16.09
CA TYR A 41 16.06 -1.51 -15.22
C TYR A 41 15.75 -0.22 -16.00
N PHE A 42 14.86 0.61 -15.47
CA PHE A 42 14.44 1.88 -16.08
C PHE A 42 14.87 3.02 -15.17
N LEU A 43 15.86 3.82 -15.62
CA LEU A 43 16.35 4.99 -14.89
C LEU A 43 15.87 6.27 -15.55
N LYS A 44 15.33 7.20 -14.76
CA LYS A 44 14.94 8.56 -15.16
C LYS A 44 14.20 8.64 -16.50
N GLY A 45 12.88 8.69 -16.42
CA GLY A 45 12.07 8.78 -17.62
C GLY A 45 10.62 9.03 -17.27
N THR A 46 9.82 9.23 -18.31
CA THR A 46 8.39 9.30 -18.19
C THR A 46 7.77 8.18 -18.99
N VAL A 47 6.82 7.48 -18.37
CA VAL A 47 6.00 6.46 -18.98
C VAL A 47 4.61 7.05 -19.13
N HIS A 48 4.09 7.05 -20.35
CA HIS A 48 2.82 7.69 -20.66
C HIS A 48 1.78 6.65 -21.10
N GLN A 49 0.52 6.87 -20.68
CA GLN A 49 -0.66 6.30 -21.35
C GLN A 49 -0.68 4.77 -21.50
N ILE A 50 -0.08 4.04 -20.55
CA ILE A 50 -0.25 2.59 -20.50
C ILE A 50 -1.71 2.31 -20.15
N ALA A 51 -2.44 1.60 -21.02
CA ALA A 51 -3.80 1.16 -20.76
C ALA A 51 -4.02 -0.30 -21.19
N LYS A 52 -2.97 -1.13 -21.05
CA LYS A 52 -3.01 -2.55 -21.43
C LYS A 52 -3.40 -3.43 -20.24
N PRO A 53 -4.57 -4.09 -20.26
CA PRO A 53 -4.93 -5.05 -19.23
C PRO A 53 -4.01 -6.26 -19.24
N TYR A 54 -3.83 -6.90 -18.08
CA TYR A 54 -3.08 -8.16 -17.93
C TYR A 54 -1.58 -8.09 -18.28
N LEU A 55 -0.99 -6.90 -18.36
CA LEU A 55 0.45 -6.75 -18.57
C LEU A 55 1.24 -7.51 -17.49
N SER A 56 2.20 -8.33 -17.91
CA SER A 56 3.10 -9.04 -16.99
C SER A 56 4.44 -8.31 -16.91
N ILE A 57 4.84 -7.90 -15.70
CA ILE A 57 6.13 -7.27 -15.42
C ILE A 57 6.86 -8.12 -14.40
N ASN A 58 8.08 -8.54 -14.73
CA ASN A 58 8.82 -9.48 -13.91
C ASN A 58 10.29 -9.10 -13.75
N ASN A 59 10.84 -9.15 -12.53
CA ASN A 59 12.24 -8.84 -12.28
C ASN A 59 12.63 -7.48 -12.90
N CYS A 60 11.84 -6.44 -12.61
CA CYS A 60 12.07 -5.10 -13.15
C CYS A 60 12.28 -4.08 -12.03
N THR A 61 13.10 -3.08 -12.28
CA THR A 61 13.26 -1.92 -11.40
C THR A 61 12.98 -0.63 -12.14
N PHE A 62 12.10 0.18 -11.57
CA PHE A 62 11.78 1.52 -12.03
C PHE A 62 12.38 2.49 -11.03
N LYS A 63 13.35 3.30 -11.45
CA LYS A 63 14.02 4.28 -10.62
C LYS A 63 13.85 5.68 -11.19
N GLN A 64 13.33 6.59 -10.37
CA GLN A 64 13.10 8.00 -10.76
C GLN A 64 12.22 8.13 -12.01
N GLN A 65 11.22 7.25 -12.16
CA GLN A 65 10.26 7.30 -13.25
C GLN A 65 9.05 8.15 -12.87
N ILE A 66 8.46 8.83 -13.85
CA ILE A 66 7.17 9.49 -13.73
C ILE A 66 6.16 8.68 -14.56
N PHE A 67 5.09 8.23 -13.95
CA PHE A 67 4.00 7.54 -14.64
C PHE A 67 2.83 8.49 -14.79
N SER A 68 2.52 8.86 -16.04
CA SER A 68 1.42 9.76 -16.35
C SER A 68 0.32 9.01 -17.09
N GLU A 69 -0.92 9.14 -16.63
CA GLU A 69 -2.10 8.54 -17.28
C GLU A 69 -2.00 7.00 -17.46
N CYS A 70 -1.31 6.31 -16.54
CA CYS A 70 -1.10 4.87 -16.62
C CYS A 70 -2.15 4.07 -15.84
N GLN A 71 -2.59 2.96 -16.44
CA GLN A 71 -3.53 1.98 -15.91
C GLN A 71 -2.97 0.56 -16.13
N PHE A 72 -2.68 -0.12 -15.04
CA PHE A 72 -2.16 -1.49 -14.99
C PHE A 72 -3.26 -2.49 -14.60
N LYS A 73 -4.47 -2.33 -15.18
CA LYS A 73 -5.65 -3.11 -14.79
C LYS A 73 -5.39 -4.62 -14.93
N SER A 74 -5.63 -5.36 -13.86
CA SER A 74 -5.43 -6.82 -13.81
C SER A 74 -4.01 -7.28 -14.18
N ALA A 75 -3.01 -6.39 -14.12
CA ALA A 75 -1.62 -6.72 -14.39
C ALA A 75 -1.04 -7.71 -13.36
N GLN A 76 0.11 -8.28 -13.69
CA GLN A 76 0.87 -9.15 -12.80
C GLN A 76 2.28 -8.59 -12.62
N LEU A 77 2.60 -8.17 -11.40
CA LEU A 77 3.92 -7.64 -11.05
C LEU A 77 4.60 -8.63 -10.09
N THR A 78 5.70 -9.23 -10.55
CA THR A 78 6.48 -10.19 -9.76
C THR A 78 7.94 -9.78 -9.68
N ASP A 79 8.50 -9.66 -8.49
CA ASP A 79 9.88 -9.18 -8.29
C ASP A 79 10.08 -7.79 -8.92
N VAL A 80 9.30 -6.81 -8.47
CA VAL A 80 9.34 -5.45 -9.01
C VAL A 80 9.71 -4.45 -7.92
N ARG A 81 10.55 -3.47 -8.24
CA ARG A 81 10.81 -2.33 -7.36
C ARG A 81 10.52 -1.02 -8.06
N PHE A 82 9.74 -0.17 -7.40
CA PHE A 82 9.60 1.24 -7.71
C PHE A 82 10.42 2.03 -6.67
N GLU A 83 11.36 2.84 -7.13
CA GLU A 83 12.25 3.62 -6.26
C GLU A 83 12.25 5.09 -6.70
N ASN A 84 11.85 5.99 -5.81
CA ASN A 84 11.76 7.43 -6.09
C ASN A 84 10.88 7.76 -7.31
N CYS A 85 9.84 6.96 -7.58
CA CYS A 85 8.92 7.18 -8.70
C CYS A 85 7.74 8.08 -8.32
N ASP A 86 7.23 8.83 -9.29
CA ASP A 86 5.90 9.45 -9.22
C ASP A 86 4.87 8.53 -9.89
N LEU A 87 3.97 7.97 -9.08
CA LEU A 87 2.86 7.09 -9.47
C LEU A 87 1.52 7.75 -9.16
N SER A 88 1.47 9.08 -9.03
CA SER A 88 0.25 9.81 -8.70
C SER A 88 -0.86 9.50 -9.71
N ASN A 89 -2.06 9.22 -9.20
CA ASN A 89 -3.25 8.89 -9.99
C ASN A 89 -3.12 7.64 -10.90
N VAL A 90 -2.05 6.85 -10.78
CA VAL A 90 -1.93 5.56 -11.47
C VAL A 90 -2.95 4.57 -10.92
N SER A 91 -3.55 3.77 -11.80
CA SER A 91 -4.49 2.71 -11.40
C SER A 91 -3.85 1.32 -11.52
N PHE A 92 -3.84 0.59 -10.42
CA PHE A 92 -3.48 -0.82 -10.27
C PHE A 92 -4.71 -1.67 -9.92
N ALA A 93 -5.87 -1.31 -10.47
CA ALA A 93 -7.13 -2.01 -10.21
C ALA A 93 -7.03 -3.50 -10.57
N GLY A 94 -7.31 -4.39 -9.62
CA GLY A 94 -7.27 -5.85 -9.80
C GLY A 94 -5.86 -6.43 -10.03
N THR A 95 -4.80 -5.62 -9.92
CA THR A 95 -3.42 -6.08 -10.13
C THR A 95 -3.00 -7.09 -9.06
N THR A 96 -2.24 -8.11 -9.46
CA THR A 96 -1.59 -9.04 -8.53
C THR A 96 -0.12 -8.66 -8.34
N PHE A 97 0.27 -8.44 -7.09
CA PHE A 97 1.64 -8.12 -6.70
C PHE A 97 2.26 -9.28 -5.93
N TYR A 98 3.44 -9.71 -6.35
CA TYR A 98 4.22 -10.73 -5.66
C TYR A 98 5.68 -10.30 -5.49
N ARG A 99 6.11 -10.10 -4.23
CA ARG A 99 7.43 -9.54 -3.88
C ARG A 99 7.66 -8.21 -4.61
N VAL A 100 6.91 -7.19 -4.20
CA VAL A 100 6.97 -5.85 -4.82
C VAL A 100 7.27 -4.80 -3.77
N GLU A 101 8.14 -3.86 -4.11
CA GLU A 101 8.53 -2.76 -3.25
C GLU A 101 8.23 -1.40 -3.89
N PHE A 102 7.67 -0.50 -3.08
CA PHE A 102 7.56 0.93 -3.37
C PHE A 102 8.42 1.66 -2.33
N ILE A 103 9.50 2.28 -2.76
CA ILE A 103 10.49 2.93 -1.88
C ILE A 103 10.56 4.42 -2.25
N SER A 104 10.22 5.29 -1.30
CA SER A 104 10.25 6.75 -1.50
C SER A 104 9.40 7.22 -2.68
N CYS A 105 8.30 6.52 -2.96
CA CYS A 105 7.40 6.83 -4.07
C CYS A 105 6.33 7.87 -3.69
N LYS A 106 5.96 8.71 -4.66
CA LYS A 106 4.74 9.52 -4.58
C LYS A 106 3.57 8.71 -5.14
N LEU A 107 2.59 8.44 -4.29
CA LEU A 107 1.41 7.60 -4.51
C LEU A 107 0.09 8.41 -4.34
N LEU A 108 0.13 9.72 -4.58
CA LEU A 108 -1.02 10.61 -4.37
C LEU A 108 -2.18 10.18 -5.27
N GLY A 109 -3.32 9.81 -4.67
CA GLY A 109 -4.50 9.36 -5.42
C GLY A 109 -4.29 8.03 -6.19
N THR A 110 -3.19 7.31 -5.96
CA THR A 110 -2.94 6.02 -6.63
C THR A 110 -3.99 5.00 -6.21
N GLY A 111 -4.55 4.29 -7.18
CA GLY A 111 -5.57 3.27 -6.94
C GLY A 111 -5.01 1.86 -6.98
N PHE A 112 -5.43 1.02 -6.05
CA PHE A 112 -5.21 -0.42 -5.96
C PHE A 112 -6.52 -1.20 -5.71
N PRO A 113 -7.71 -0.73 -6.14
CA PRO A 113 -8.95 -1.39 -5.76
C PRO A 113 -8.94 -2.85 -6.24
N GLU A 114 -9.39 -3.76 -5.37
CA GLU A 114 -9.44 -5.21 -5.63
C GLU A 114 -8.09 -5.88 -5.90
N ALA A 115 -6.96 -5.18 -5.68
CA ALA A 115 -5.63 -5.75 -5.87
C ALA A 115 -5.33 -6.86 -4.87
N THR A 116 -4.39 -7.75 -5.23
CA THR A 116 -3.83 -8.75 -4.32
C THR A 116 -2.39 -8.41 -3.99
N LEU A 117 -2.09 -8.19 -2.71
CA LEU A 117 -0.76 -7.85 -2.22
C LEU A 117 -0.13 -9.05 -1.51
N ASN A 118 0.90 -9.67 -2.12
CA ASN A 118 1.62 -10.78 -1.53
C ASN A 118 3.12 -10.49 -1.43
N HIS A 119 3.62 -10.35 -0.21
CA HIS A 119 4.96 -9.81 0.07
C HIS A 119 5.17 -8.43 -0.56
N VAL A 120 4.34 -7.48 -0.16
CA VAL A 120 4.46 -6.09 -0.62
C VAL A 120 5.00 -5.20 0.50
N LEU A 121 5.96 -4.33 0.17
CA LEU A 121 6.46 -3.28 1.04
C LEU A 121 6.18 -1.93 0.39
N MET A 122 5.62 -1.00 1.16
CA MET A 122 5.68 0.42 0.86
C MET A 122 6.45 1.08 1.99
N ASP A 123 7.56 1.75 1.67
CA ASP A 123 8.42 2.41 2.64
C ASP A 123 8.71 3.85 2.22
N HIS A 124 8.48 4.80 3.14
CA HIS A 124 8.65 6.24 2.91
C HIS A 124 7.78 6.80 1.75
N CYS A 125 6.58 6.24 1.55
CA CYS A 125 5.69 6.66 0.46
C CYS A 125 4.75 7.82 0.85
N TYR A 126 4.52 8.75 -0.08
CA TYR A 126 3.52 9.80 0.05
C TYR A 126 2.24 9.41 -0.69
N GLY A 127 1.27 8.80 -0.01
CA GLY A 127 0.04 8.24 -0.58
C GLY A 127 -1.24 8.85 -0.02
N GLN A 128 -1.32 10.18 0.10
CA GLN A 128 -2.60 10.80 0.46
C GLN A 128 -3.66 10.43 -0.58
N TYR A 129 -4.90 10.21 -0.14
CA TYR A 129 -5.99 9.76 -0.99
C TYR A 129 -5.71 8.45 -1.74
N ILE A 130 -4.76 7.63 -1.29
CA ILE A 130 -4.54 6.29 -1.85
C ILE A 130 -5.82 5.46 -1.71
N ASN A 131 -6.17 4.73 -2.75
CA ASN A 131 -7.31 3.82 -2.73
C ASN A 131 -6.82 2.37 -2.67
N LEU A 132 -6.89 1.76 -1.50
CA LEU A 132 -6.64 0.35 -1.22
C LEU A 132 -7.95 -0.40 -0.88
N SER A 133 -9.10 0.08 -1.37
CA SER A 133 -10.39 -0.57 -1.12
C SER A 133 -10.43 -2.00 -1.68
N MET A 134 -11.13 -2.89 -0.98
CA MET A 134 -11.33 -4.29 -1.38
C MET A 134 -10.03 -5.08 -1.63
N VAL A 135 -8.90 -4.61 -1.11
CA VAL A 135 -7.59 -5.26 -1.31
C VAL A 135 -7.49 -6.55 -0.51
N LYS A 136 -6.87 -7.56 -1.10
CA LYS A 136 -6.53 -8.82 -0.43
C LYS A 136 -5.05 -8.83 -0.10
N MET A 137 -4.69 -8.54 1.14
CA MET A 137 -3.32 -8.63 1.63
C MET A 137 -3.05 -10.02 2.18
N ARG A 138 -2.08 -10.72 1.57
CA ARG A 138 -1.50 -11.97 2.07
C ARG A 138 -0.27 -11.74 2.92
N THR A 139 0.51 -10.72 2.63
CA THR A 139 1.63 -10.26 3.46
C THR A 139 1.99 -8.86 2.95
N ALA A 140 1.72 -7.83 3.74
CA ALA A 140 2.03 -6.46 3.37
C ALA A 140 2.59 -5.68 4.56
N ARG A 141 3.55 -4.79 4.30
CA ARG A 141 4.08 -3.86 5.29
C ARG A 141 4.08 -2.44 4.72
N PHE A 142 3.50 -1.52 5.46
CA PHE A 142 3.54 -0.10 5.19
C PHE A 142 4.37 0.55 6.31
N SER A 143 5.43 1.25 5.93
CA SER A 143 6.39 1.86 6.85
C SER A 143 6.64 3.31 6.46
N HIS A 144 6.51 4.25 7.40
CA HIS A 144 6.74 5.67 7.14
C HIS A 144 5.87 6.23 5.99
N CYS A 145 4.66 5.69 5.81
CA CYS A 145 3.75 6.10 4.74
C CYS A 145 2.78 7.19 5.20
N ASN A 146 2.52 8.17 4.33
CA ASN A 146 1.45 9.14 4.53
C ASN A 146 0.20 8.70 3.76
N PHE A 147 -0.78 8.13 4.43
CA PHE A 147 -2.05 7.65 3.87
C PHE A 147 -3.26 8.43 4.42
N ARG A 148 -3.07 9.73 4.70
CA ARG A 148 -4.19 10.60 5.09
C ARG A 148 -5.29 10.54 4.03
N ASN A 149 -6.55 10.47 4.47
CA ASN A 149 -7.72 10.33 3.60
C ASN A 149 -7.66 9.10 2.67
N GLY A 150 -6.82 8.11 2.99
CA GLY A 150 -6.74 6.87 2.23
C GLY A 150 -7.95 5.97 2.50
N SER A 151 -8.34 5.18 1.53
CA SER A 151 -9.43 4.20 1.66
C SER A 151 -8.84 2.79 1.72
N LEU A 152 -9.21 2.03 2.74
CA LEU A 152 -8.90 0.62 2.94
C LEU A 152 -10.18 -0.19 3.20
N ASN A 153 -11.37 0.38 2.95
CA ASN A 153 -12.64 -0.27 3.22
C ASN A 153 -12.79 -1.62 2.49
N ASP A 154 -13.56 -2.53 3.09
CA ASP A 154 -13.83 -3.87 2.56
C ASP A 154 -12.59 -4.75 2.28
N SER A 155 -11.45 -4.43 2.91
CA SER A 155 -10.18 -5.12 2.69
C SER A 155 -9.97 -6.32 3.61
N LYS A 156 -9.07 -7.22 3.20
CA LYS A 156 -8.61 -8.36 4.01
C LYS A 156 -7.14 -8.20 4.35
N LEU A 157 -6.84 -8.00 5.63
CA LEU A 157 -5.49 -7.70 6.14
C LEU A 157 -4.85 -8.91 6.83
N MET A 158 -4.21 -9.84 6.09
CA MET A 158 -3.70 -11.08 6.71
C MET A 158 -2.40 -11.65 6.10
N PRO A 159 -1.24 -11.52 6.77
CA PRO A 159 -0.85 -10.45 7.71
C PRO A 159 -0.63 -9.09 7.02
N ALA A 160 -0.88 -8.00 7.77
CA ALA A 160 -0.53 -6.64 7.39
C ALA A 160 0.06 -5.86 8.59
N ALA A 161 0.93 -4.89 8.33
CA ALA A 161 1.50 -4.00 9.35
C ALA A 161 1.53 -2.54 8.86
N PHE A 162 1.22 -1.61 9.77
CA PHE A 162 1.27 -0.16 9.56
C PHE A 162 2.18 0.45 10.64
N ASP A 163 3.45 0.65 10.30
CA ASP A 163 4.47 1.15 11.23
C ASP A 163 4.85 2.59 10.90
N THR A 164 4.65 3.49 11.85
CA THR A 164 4.94 4.93 11.67
C THR A 164 4.19 5.52 10.46
N CYS A 165 2.94 5.12 10.26
CA CYS A 165 2.10 5.64 9.18
C CYS A 165 1.19 6.80 9.67
N GLU A 166 0.88 7.72 8.77
CA GLU A 166 -0.14 8.73 8.97
C GLU A 166 -1.46 8.22 8.34
N LEU A 167 -2.43 7.86 9.16
CA LEU A 167 -3.73 7.30 8.77
C LEU A 167 -4.89 8.23 9.16
N LEU A 168 -4.65 9.54 9.22
CA LEU A 168 -5.69 10.49 9.63
C LEU A 168 -6.82 10.47 8.61
N GLU A 169 -8.05 10.40 9.10
CA GLU A 169 -9.27 10.35 8.28
C GLU A 169 -9.29 9.17 7.28
N ALA A 170 -8.43 8.16 7.48
CA ALA A 170 -8.42 6.97 6.64
C ALA A 170 -9.64 6.08 6.92
N ASP A 171 -10.20 5.49 5.88
CA ASP A 171 -11.39 4.64 5.97
C ASP A 171 -11.02 3.15 6.01
N PHE A 172 -11.32 2.50 7.12
CA PHE A 172 -11.17 1.07 7.37
C PHE A 172 -12.54 0.39 7.59
N SER A 173 -13.63 1.00 7.15
CA SER A 173 -14.97 0.42 7.28
C SER A 173 -15.04 -0.97 6.64
N HIS A 174 -15.67 -1.92 7.33
CA HIS A 174 -15.77 -3.33 6.92
C HIS A 174 -14.42 -4.07 6.84
N THR A 175 -13.36 -3.53 7.44
CA THR A 175 -12.01 -4.13 7.45
C THR A 175 -11.58 -4.46 8.87
N SER A 176 -11.54 -5.76 9.19
CA SER A 176 -11.16 -6.18 10.55
C SER A 176 -9.73 -5.78 10.91
N LEU A 177 -9.58 -5.07 12.03
CA LEU A 177 -8.29 -4.65 12.60
C LEU A 177 -7.77 -5.62 13.67
N LYS A 178 -8.34 -6.83 13.76
CA LYS A 178 -7.96 -7.82 14.77
C LYS A 178 -6.47 -8.17 14.67
N GLY A 179 -5.72 -7.84 15.71
CA GLY A 179 -4.28 -8.10 15.80
C GLY A 179 -3.39 -7.09 15.07
N ILE A 180 -3.98 -6.06 14.44
CA ILE A 180 -3.22 -4.98 13.83
C ILE A 180 -2.72 -4.03 14.93
N ASP A 181 -1.42 -3.75 14.92
CA ASP A 181 -0.79 -2.80 15.82
C ASP A 181 -0.70 -1.43 15.18
N LEU A 182 -1.44 -0.47 15.74
CA LEU A 182 -1.51 0.90 15.26
C LEU A 182 -0.75 1.86 16.19
N ARG A 183 -0.13 1.39 17.28
CA ARG A 183 0.42 2.26 18.34
C ARG A 183 1.48 3.26 17.86
N ASN A 184 2.21 2.91 16.81
CA ASN A 184 3.24 3.77 16.21
C ASN A 184 2.71 4.68 15.10
N SER A 185 1.44 4.52 14.70
CA SER A 185 0.81 5.25 13.61
C SER A 185 -0.16 6.30 14.15
N ARG A 186 -0.52 7.30 13.35
CA ARG A 186 -1.50 8.33 13.72
C ARG A 186 -2.85 8.03 13.11
N ILE A 187 -3.90 7.97 13.93
CA ILE A 187 -5.23 7.49 13.52
C ILE A 187 -6.37 8.49 13.84
N ALA A 188 -6.05 9.76 14.08
CA ALA A 188 -7.06 10.77 14.36
C ALA A 188 -8.09 10.84 13.22
N GLY A 189 -9.38 10.78 13.56
CA GLY A 189 -10.47 10.79 12.58
C GLY A 189 -10.62 9.51 11.75
N ILE A 190 -9.93 8.42 12.09
CA ILE A 190 -10.09 7.13 11.39
C ILE A 190 -11.57 6.71 11.33
N GLN A 191 -12.02 6.28 10.16
CA GLN A 191 -13.39 5.84 9.93
C GLN A 191 -13.42 4.31 9.94
N LEU A 192 -14.29 3.70 10.74
CA LEU A 192 -14.48 2.24 10.81
C LEU A 192 -15.76 1.91 11.56
N ASN A 193 -16.28 0.69 11.37
CA ASN A 193 -17.39 0.20 12.21
C ASN A 193 -16.85 -0.30 13.55
N ILE A 194 -17.64 -0.16 14.62
CA ILE A 194 -17.27 -0.63 15.97
C ILE A 194 -16.84 -2.11 15.97
N ALA A 195 -17.48 -2.94 15.15
CA ALA A 195 -17.15 -4.36 15.02
C ALA A 195 -15.73 -4.61 14.48
N ASP A 196 -15.23 -3.73 13.61
CA ASP A 196 -13.94 -3.85 12.94
C ASP A 196 -12.77 -3.53 13.89
N LEU A 197 -13.01 -2.70 14.91
CA LEU A 197 -12.03 -2.31 15.94
C LEU A 197 -11.63 -3.47 16.86
N LYS A 198 -12.45 -4.53 16.94
CA LYS A 198 -12.27 -5.60 17.91
C LYS A 198 -10.91 -6.30 17.76
N GLY A 199 -10.06 -6.14 18.78
CA GLY A 199 -8.74 -6.75 18.84
C GLY A 199 -7.64 -5.93 18.15
N ALA A 200 -7.93 -4.72 17.69
CA ALA A 200 -6.90 -3.75 17.33
C ALA A 200 -6.03 -3.41 18.56
N ILE A 201 -4.76 -3.11 18.32
CA ILE A 201 -3.81 -2.75 19.37
C ILE A 201 -3.50 -1.27 19.20
N VAL A 202 -3.93 -0.47 20.17
CA VAL A 202 -3.84 1.00 20.16
C VAL A 202 -3.21 1.50 21.47
N SER A 203 -2.72 2.73 21.46
CA SER A 203 -2.22 3.40 22.66
C SER A 203 -3.36 4.01 23.48
N SER A 204 -3.08 4.43 24.72
CA SER A 204 -4.07 5.14 25.54
C SER A 204 -4.50 6.47 24.92
N LEU A 205 -3.58 7.18 24.24
CA LEU A 205 -3.90 8.42 23.54
C LEU A 205 -4.83 8.16 22.36
N GLN A 206 -4.55 7.13 21.58
CA GLN A 206 -5.39 6.72 20.45
C GLN A 206 -6.79 6.26 20.89
N ALA A 207 -6.94 5.74 22.11
CA ALA A 207 -8.26 5.41 22.62
C ALA A 207 -9.20 6.64 22.66
N ILE A 208 -8.65 7.84 22.90
CA ILE A 208 -9.39 9.11 22.87
C ILE A 208 -9.90 9.40 21.46
N ASP A 209 -9.06 9.21 20.43
CA ASP A 209 -9.45 9.38 19.01
C ASP A 209 -10.59 8.44 18.59
N LEU A 210 -10.77 7.31 19.30
CA LEU A 210 -11.76 6.28 18.98
C LEU A 210 -13.08 6.42 19.77
N LEU A 211 -13.10 7.19 20.86
CA LEU A 211 -14.31 7.41 21.66
C LEU A 211 -15.50 7.96 20.85
N PRO A 212 -15.31 8.90 19.89
CA PRO A 212 -16.40 9.36 19.04
C PRO A 212 -17.11 8.24 18.26
N LEU A 213 -16.41 7.16 17.89
CA LEU A 213 -17.00 6.01 17.21
C LEU A 213 -18.01 5.26 18.08
N LEU A 214 -17.93 5.43 19.41
CA LEU A 214 -18.87 4.89 20.39
C LEU A 214 -20.01 5.86 20.72
N GLY A 215 -20.08 7.02 20.05
CA GLY A 215 -21.03 8.09 20.34
C GLY A 215 -20.69 8.92 21.58
N VAL A 216 -19.46 8.79 22.10
CA VAL A 216 -18.99 9.58 23.25
C VAL A 216 -18.54 10.95 22.78
N LYS A 217 -19.07 12.01 23.40
CA LYS A 217 -18.61 13.38 23.21
C LYS A 217 -17.55 13.71 24.26
N ILE A 218 -16.50 14.39 23.81
CA ILE A 218 -15.43 14.88 24.68
C ILE A 218 -15.59 16.41 24.71
N GLU A 219 -15.75 16.95 25.92
CA GLU A 219 -15.80 18.38 26.19
C GLU A 219 -14.63 18.67 27.14
N ASP A 220 -13.77 19.60 26.76
CA ASP A 220 -12.75 20.17 27.65
C ASP A 220 -13.34 21.43 28.32
N ASP A 221 -12.98 21.67 29.59
CA ASP A 221 -13.47 22.82 30.40
C ASP A 221 -13.07 24.19 29.83
#